data_AF-A0A1W9NU14-F1
#
_entry.id   AF-A0A1W9NU14-F1
#
_cell.length_a   1.000
_cell.length_b   1.000
_cell.length_c   1.000
_cell.angle_alpha   90.00
_cell.angle_beta   90.00
_cell.angle_gamma   90.00
#
_symmetry.space_group_name_H-M   'P 1'
#
loop_
_entity.id
_entity.type
_entity.pdbx_description
1 polymer ?
#
loop_
_entity_poly.entity_id
_entity_poly.type
_entity_poly.pdbx_seq_one_letter_code
_entity_poly.pdbx_strand_id
1 'polypeptide(L)'
;GHSGVDIDKGIPSAIKVLGHYLTKHGVTQLASIYAGERRNSIPANAVAIVRSEVQLEGEGDVTVRKLNESPQILSEGDRLIALIETFRQGVRKENKELGIPDVSINLAIINADERGGVSIETSARAMDEASLNALTEETVSFFTKYGFESRVEDKYPAWKPDVTDFTELVDEKMKEVFGKSRLMAMSVV
;
A
#
# COMPACT_ATOMS: atom_id res chain seq x y z
N GLY A 1 -1.22 3.97 10.17
CA GLY A 1 -1.78 5.25 9.69
C GLY A 1 -2.91 4.99 8.71
N HIS A 2 -3.79 5.96 8.51
CA HIS A 2 -4.83 5.93 7.49
C HIS A 2 -4.23 6.16 6.10
N SER A 3 -4.49 5.28 5.14
CA SER A 3 -3.84 5.28 3.81
C SER A 3 -4.23 6.43 2.88
N GLY A 4 -5.15 7.30 3.29
CA GLY A 4 -5.46 8.54 2.57
C GLY A 4 -4.88 9.80 3.23
N VAL A 5 -4.94 9.88 4.57
CA VAL A 5 -4.61 11.10 5.33
C VAL A 5 -3.16 11.11 5.80
N ASP A 6 -2.56 9.94 5.93
CA ASP A 6 -1.21 9.77 6.46
C ASP A 6 -0.22 9.24 5.41
N ILE A 7 -0.64 9.09 4.15
CA ILE A 7 0.15 8.42 3.10
C ILE A 7 1.38 9.25 2.67
N ASP A 8 1.33 10.56 2.87
CA ASP A 8 2.40 11.54 2.67
C ASP A 8 3.37 11.64 3.84
N LYS A 9 3.03 11.08 5.01
CA LYS A 9 3.81 11.22 6.26
C LYS A 9 5.05 10.32 6.34
N GLY A 10 5.39 9.60 5.27
CA GLY A 10 6.54 8.70 5.24
C GLY A 10 6.43 7.51 6.19
N ILE A 11 5.20 7.11 6.58
CA ILE A 11 5.00 5.93 7.43
C ILE A 11 5.42 4.68 6.65
N PRO A 12 6.36 3.86 7.17
CA PRO A 12 6.76 2.63 6.51
C PRO A 12 5.59 1.66 6.36
N SER A 13 5.49 1.00 5.20
CA SER A 13 4.58 -0.12 4.99
C SER A 13 5.31 -1.41 5.37
N ALA A 14 4.78 -2.17 6.33
CA ALA A 14 5.36 -3.46 6.74
C ALA A 14 5.49 -4.45 5.57
N ILE A 15 4.55 -4.39 4.61
CA ILE A 15 4.62 -5.19 3.37
C ILE A 15 5.89 -4.84 2.58
N LYS A 16 6.15 -3.55 2.38
CA LYS A 16 7.31 -3.07 1.62
C LYS A 16 8.62 -3.33 2.34
N VAL A 17 8.66 -3.11 3.65
CA VAL A 17 9.83 -3.40 4.49
C VAL A 17 10.18 -4.89 4.42
N LEU A 18 9.18 -5.77 4.57
CA LEU A 18 9.40 -7.21 4.49
C LEU A 18 9.83 -7.66 3.08
N GLY A 19 9.18 -7.18 2.02
CA GLY A 19 9.55 -7.51 0.65
C GLY A 19 10.97 -7.09 0.27
N HIS A 20 11.39 -5.90 0.73
CA HIS A 20 12.76 -5.42 0.55
C HIS A 20 13.77 -6.31 1.27
N TYR A 21 13.50 -6.64 2.53
CA TYR A 21 14.34 -7.55 3.31
C TYR A 21 14.49 -8.90 2.61
N LEU A 22 13.40 -9.53 2.19
CA LEU A 22 13.42 -10.83 1.51
C LEU A 22 14.23 -10.78 0.21
N THR A 23 14.04 -9.73 -0.60
CA THR A 23 14.78 -9.55 -1.85
C THR A 23 16.27 -9.32 -1.61
N LYS A 24 16.62 -8.45 -0.66
CA LYS A 24 18.01 -8.14 -0.28
C LYS A 24 18.78 -9.39 0.15
N HIS A 25 18.13 -10.29 0.87
CA HIS A 25 18.73 -11.54 1.36
C HIS A 25 18.59 -12.71 0.38
N GLY A 26 18.16 -12.46 -0.86
CA GLY A 26 18.11 -13.47 -1.92
C GLY A 26 17.07 -14.58 -1.68
N VAL A 27 16.03 -14.31 -0.89
CA VAL A 27 14.98 -15.28 -0.60
C VAL A 27 14.07 -15.41 -1.82
N THR A 28 13.93 -16.64 -2.33
CA THR A 28 13.06 -16.97 -3.47
C THR A 28 11.94 -17.95 -3.12
N GLN A 29 12.03 -18.61 -1.96
CA GLN A 29 11.09 -19.67 -1.58
C GLN A 29 10.16 -19.18 -0.47
N LEU A 30 8.95 -18.76 -0.86
CA LEU A 30 7.89 -18.32 0.05
C LEU A 30 6.92 -19.47 0.32
N ALA A 31 6.66 -19.78 1.59
CA ALA A 31 5.63 -20.74 1.98
C ALA A 31 4.28 -20.05 2.23
N SER A 32 4.29 -18.92 2.94
CA SER A 32 3.10 -18.13 3.22
C SER A 32 3.45 -16.67 3.52
N ILE A 33 2.48 -15.78 3.33
CA ILE A 33 2.56 -14.38 3.76
C ILE A 33 1.17 -13.90 4.21
N TYR A 34 1.14 -13.27 5.37
CA TYR A 34 -0.03 -12.59 5.91
C TYR A 34 0.38 -11.18 6.27
N ALA A 35 -0.16 -10.20 5.57
CA ALA A 35 0.25 -8.82 5.75
C ALA A 35 -0.89 -7.84 5.55
N GLY A 36 -0.95 -6.85 6.43
CA GLY A 36 -2.04 -5.88 6.49
C GLY A 36 -3.33 -6.44 7.07
N GLU A 37 -4.20 -5.54 7.53
CA GLU A 37 -5.46 -5.89 8.20
C GLU A 37 -6.68 -5.19 7.59
N ARG A 38 -6.50 -3.99 7.01
CA ARG A 38 -7.58 -3.16 6.49
C ARG A 38 -7.15 -2.42 5.23
N ARG A 39 -8.03 -2.38 4.22
CA ARG A 39 -7.80 -1.69 2.93
C ARG A 39 -7.37 -0.23 3.04
N ASN A 40 -7.96 0.49 4.00
CA ASN A 40 -7.73 1.91 4.22
C ASN A 40 -6.61 2.20 5.24
N SER A 41 -5.79 1.21 5.59
CA SER A 41 -4.68 1.37 6.53
C SER A 41 -3.35 1.06 5.86
N ILE A 42 -2.35 1.88 6.15
CA ILE A 42 -0.96 1.54 5.80
C ILE A 42 -0.58 0.31 6.64
N PRO A 43 -0.12 -0.80 6.03
CA PRO A 43 0.17 -2.03 6.76
C PRO A 43 1.18 -1.83 7.88
N ALA A 44 0.76 -2.11 9.11
CA ALA A 44 1.64 -2.05 10.29
C ALA A 44 2.33 -3.39 10.58
N ASN A 45 1.74 -4.50 10.12
CA ASN A 45 2.22 -5.85 10.37
C ASN A 45 2.31 -6.64 9.06
N ALA A 46 3.37 -7.43 8.93
CA ALA A 46 3.56 -8.41 7.86
C ALA A 46 4.36 -9.58 8.42
N VAL A 47 3.92 -10.81 8.13
CA VAL A 47 4.61 -12.04 8.53
C VAL A 47 4.69 -12.94 7.32
N ALA A 48 5.88 -13.50 7.06
CA ALA A 48 6.09 -14.50 6.03
C ALA A 48 6.82 -15.71 6.60
N ILE A 49 6.45 -16.90 6.11
CA ILE A 49 7.24 -18.12 6.30
C ILE A 49 7.99 -18.36 4.99
N VAL A 50 9.30 -18.49 5.08
CA VAL A 50 10.18 -18.64 3.93
C VAL A 50 11.17 -19.77 4.15
N ARG A 51 11.65 -20.35 3.06
CA ARG A 51 12.83 -21.19 3.04
C ARG A 51 14.01 -20.38 2.51
N SER A 52 15.14 -20.51 3.19
CA SER A 52 16.40 -19.85 2.83
C SER A 52 17.54 -20.84 2.92
N GLU A 53 18.46 -20.79 1.96
CA GLU A 53 19.70 -21.58 1.98
C GLU A 53 20.73 -21.00 2.97
N VAL A 54 20.60 -19.71 3.30
CA VAL A 54 21.42 -19.02 4.30
C VAL A 54 20.62 -18.75 5.57
N GLN A 55 21.29 -18.76 6.72
CA GLN A 55 20.68 -18.33 7.96
C GLN A 55 20.36 -16.83 7.89
N LEU A 56 19.07 -16.52 8.01
CA LEU A 56 18.57 -15.15 8.05
C LEU A 56 18.72 -14.58 9.47
N GLU A 57 19.06 -13.30 9.57
CA GLU A 57 19.19 -12.56 10.82
C GLU A 57 18.29 -11.32 10.80
N GLY A 58 17.74 -10.93 11.95
CA GLY A 58 16.89 -9.75 12.04
C GLY A 58 17.64 -8.47 11.67
N GLU A 59 16.98 -7.57 10.94
CA GLU A 59 17.54 -6.29 10.51
C GLU A 59 16.45 -5.21 10.51
N GLY A 60 16.73 -4.07 11.16
CA GLY A 60 15.78 -2.95 11.26
C GLY A 60 14.48 -3.39 11.94
N ASP A 61 13.35 -3.21 11.24
CA ASP A 61 12.02 -3.59 11.72
C ASP A 61 11.68 -5.08 11.51
N VAL A 62 12.59 -5.86 10.92
CA VAL A 62 12.36 -7.28 10.63
C VAL A 62 13.00 -8.16 11.69
N THR A 63 12.18 -8.98 12.35
CA THR A 63 12.65 -10.04 13.26
C THR A 63 12.57 -11.41 12.60
N VAL A 64 13.57 -12.25 12.85
CA VAL A 64 13.64 -13.61 12.27
C VAL A 64 13.60 -14.66 13.38
N ARG A 65 12.80 -15.71 13.16
CA ARG A 65 12.78 -16.91 14.01
C ARG A 65 12.86 -18.15 13.13
N LYS A 66 13.81 -19.04 13.43
CA LYS A 66 13.92 -20.35 12.77
C LYS A 66 12.78 -21.26 13.24
N LEU A 67 12.13 -21.94 12.29
CA LEU A 67 11.13 -22.97 12.54
C LEU A 67 11.76 -24.35 12.36
N ASN A 68 11.19 -25.37 13.03
CA ASN A 68 11.59 -26.77 12.90
C ASN A 68 10.64 -27.56 11.98
N GLU A 69 9.95 -26.86 11.10
CA GLU A 69 8.91 -27.37 10.20
C GLU A 69 9.37 -27.22 8.75
N SER A 70 8.83 -28.05 7.87
CA SER A 70 9.12 -28.04 6.44
C SER A 70 7.82 -27.86 5.65
N PRO A 71 7.25 -26.64 5.63
CA PRO A 71 6.02 -26.37 4.91
C PRO A 71 6.21 -26.50 3.40
N GLN A 72 5.11 -26.66 2.68
CA GLN A 72 5.12 -26.54 1.22
C GLN A 72 5.40 -25.09 0.82
N ILE A 73 6.09 -24.91 -0.30
CA ILE A 73 6.41 -23.60 -0.86
C ILE A 73 5.48 -23.28 -2.03
N LEU A 74 5.12 -22.01 -2.15
CA LEU A 74 4.41 -21.46 -3.30
C LEU A 74 5.30 -21.58 -4.53
N SER A 75 4.76 -22.15 -5.61
CA SER A 75 5.48 -22.31 -6.88
C SER A 75 5.93 -20.98 -7.48
N GLU A 76 5.20 -19.90 -7.21
CA GLU A 76 5.43 -18.54 -7.70
C GLU A 76 5.84 -17.59 -6.56
N GLY A 77 6.45 -18.13 -5.51
CA GLY A 77 6.85 -17.36 -4.32
C GLY A 77 7.86 -16.27 -4.62
N ASP A 78 8.83 -16.55 -5.48
CA ASP A 78 9.83 -15.59 -5.98
C ASP A 78 9.17 -14.44 -6.74
N ARG A 79 8.19 -14.76 -7.59
CA ARG A 79 7.41 -13.78 -8.35
C ARG A 79 6.62 -12.87 -7.42
N LEU A 80 6.03 -13.40 -6.35
CA LEU A 80 5.31 -12.60 -5.35
C LEU A 80 6.26 -11.68 -4.57
N ILE A 81 7.44 -12.17 -4.17
CA ILE A 81 8.47 -11.33 -3.53
C ILE A 81 8.89 -10.19 -4.46
N ALA A 82 9.17 -10.50 -5.73
CA ALA A 82 9.55 -9.50 -6.73
C ALA A 82 8.43 -8.47 -7.00
N LEU A 83 7.17 -8.91 -7.02
CA LEU A 83 6.00 -8.04 -7.11
C LEU A 83 5.97 -7.07 -5.94
N ILE A 84 6.10 -7.58 -4.71
CA ILE A 84 6.06 -6.76 -3.50
C ILE A 84 7.16 -5.72 -3.55
N GLU A 85 8.39 -6.09 -3.90
CA GLU A 85 9.53 -5.17 -3.98
C GLU A 85 9.35 -4.11 -5.07
N THR A 86 8.81 -4.50 -6.22
CA THR A 86 8.66 -3.59 -7.37
C THR A 86 7.45 -2.66 -7.24
N PHE A 87 6.41 -3.05 -6.49
CA PHE A 87 5.20 -2.25 -6.35
C PHE A 87 5.50 -0.88 -5.74
N ARG A 88 5.06 0.18 -6.44
CA ARG A 88 5.33 1.57 -6.06
C ARG A 88 4.25 2.09 -5.11
N GLN A 89 4.42 1.74 -3.83
CA GLN A 89 3.61 2.19 -2.69
C GLN A 89 3.70 3.71 -2.46
N GLY A 90 2.58 4.31 -2.04
CA GLY A 90 2.54 5.67 -1.48
C GLY A 90 2.11 6.74 -2.47
N VAL A 91 2.60 7.97 -2.27
CA VAL A 91 2.31 9.13 -3.12
C VAL A 91 2.96 8.94 -4.49
N ARG A 92 2.15 9.05 -5.55
CA ARG A 92 2.54 8.93 -6.96
C ARG A 92 2.73 10.30 -7.61
N LYS A 93 1.90 11.26 -7.20
CA LYS A 93 1.92 12.65 -7.64
C LYS A 93 1.46 13.54 -6.49
N GLU A 94 2.12 14.68 -6.34
CA GLU A 94 1.79 15.70 -5.35
C GLU A 94 1.14 16.90 -6.03
N ASN A 95 0.11 17.46 -5.42
CA ASN A 95 -0.39 18.78 -5.79
C ASN A 95 0.40 19.83 -5.02
N LYS A 96 1.33 20.50 -5.72
CA LYS A 96 2.23 21.50 -5.14
C LYS A 96 1.54 22.77 -4.65
N GLU A 97 0.39 23.10 -5.22
CA GLU A 97 -0.38 24.29 -4.86
C GLU A 97 -1.05 24.10 -3.50
N LEU A 98 -1.61 22.92 -3.27
CA LEU A 98 -2.31 22.56 -2.02
C LEU A 98 -1.41 21.86 -1.00
N GLY A 99 -0.21 21.40 -1.39
CA GLY A 99 0.71 20.65 -0.53
C GLY A 99 0.13 19.32 -0.04
N ILE A 100 -0.66 18.64 -0.88
CA ILE A 100 -1.32 17.37 -0.58
C ILE A 100 -1.09 16.34 -1.70
N PRO A 101 -1.22 15.03 -1.41
CA PRO A 101 -1.20 14.00 -2.44
C PRO A 101 -2.29 14.23 -3.50
N ASP A 102 -1.88 14.27 -4.77
CA ASP A 102 -2.78 14.33 -5.91
C ASP A 102 -3.19 12.93 -6.36
N VAL A 103 -2.22 12.02 -6.39
CA VAL A 103 -2.40 10.61 -6.74
C VAL A 103 -1.61 9.76 -5.75
N SER A 104 -2.22 8.73 -5.19
CA SER A 104 -1.56 7.80 -4.27
C SER A 104 -2.14 6.39 -4.35
N ILE A 105 -1.36 5.39 -3.95
CA ILE A 105 -1.84 4.01 -3.87
C ILE A 105 -1.23 3.29 -2.66
N ASN A 106 -2.04 2.46 -2.00
CA ASN A 106 -1.64 1.65 -0.86
C ASN A 106 -1.84 0.16 -1.17
N LEU A 107 -0.76 -0.60 -1.25
CA LEU A 107 -0.73 -2.06 -1.12
C LEU A 107 -1.09 -2.41 0.32
N ALA A 108 -2.35 -2.79 0.51
CA ALA A 108 -2.99 -2.77 1.81
C ALA A 108 -3.01 -4.14 2.48
N ILE A 109 -3.26 -5.20 1.70
CA ILE A 109 -3.40 -6.56 2.23
C ILE A 109 -2.77 -7.53 1.25
N ILE A 110 -2.01 -8.50 1.76
CA ILE A 110 -1.58 -9.69 1.04
C ILE A 110 -1.88 -10.90 1.92
N ASN A 111 -2.59 -11.87 1.36
CA ASN A 111 -2.72 -13.18 1.96
C ASN A 111 -2.29 -14.22 0.94
N ALA A 112 -1.33 -15.05 1.34
CA ALA A 112 -0.98 -16.27 0.63
C ALA A 112 -0.70 -17.36 1.66
N ASP A 113 -1.24 -18.53 1.43
CA ASP A 113 -1.05 -19.68 2.31
C ASP A 113 -0.50 -20.90 1.57
N GLU A 114 -0.05 -21.87 2.35
CA GLU A 114 0.50 -23.13 1.87
C GLU A 114 -0.52 -24.05 1.17
N ARG A 115 -1.82 -23.75 1.26
CA ARG A 115 -2.90 -24.53 0.62
C ARG A 115 -3.17 -24.10 -0.81
N GLY A 116 -2.59 -22.98 -1.23
CA GLY A 116 -2.70 -22.44 -2.57
C GLY A 116 -3.73 -21.33 -2.64
N GLY A 117 -3.30 -20.19 -3.17
CA GLY A 117 -4.12 -18.99 -3.33
C GLY A 117 -3.35 -17.76 -2.87
N VAL A 118 -3.33 -16.73 -3.71
CA VAL A 118 -2.75 -15.42 -3.36
C VAL A 118 -3.81 -14.38 -3.60
N SER A 119 -4.16 -13.61 -2.57
CA SER A 119 -4.99 -12.42 -2.70
C SER A 119 -4.18 -11.19 -2.34
N ILE A 120 -4.39 -10.13 -3.13
CA ILE A 120 -3.75 -8.84 -2.96
C ILE A 120 -4.82 -7.77 -3.06
N GLU A 121 -4.85 -6.86 -2.09
CA GLU A 121 -5.74 -5.71 -2.11
C GLU A 121 -4.94 -4.42 -2.14
N THR A 122 -5.31 -3.52 -3.04
CA THR A 122 -4.77 -2.16 -3.11
C THR A 122 -5.88 -1.13 -2.94
N SER A 123 -5.50 0.08 -2.52
CA SER A 123 -6.40 1.22 -2.41
C SER A 123 -5.77 2.40 -3.14
N ALA A 124 -6.31 2.69 -4.33
CA ALA A 124 -5.93 3.81 -5.19
C ALA A 124 -6.75 5.06 -4.81
N ARG A 125 -6.14 6.24 -4.95
CA ARG A 125 -6.78 7.54 -4.72
C ARG A 125 -6.23 8.57 -5.70
N ALA A 126 -7.12 9.40 -6.24
CA ALA A 126 -6.76 10.59 -6.99
C ALA A 126 -7.75 11.74 -6.71
N MET A 127 -7.37 12.97 -7.03
CA MET A 127 -8.25 14.14 -6.94
C MET A 127 -9.13 14.33 -8.17
N ASP A 128 -8.78 13.73 -9.30
CA ASP A 128 -9.58 13.76 -10.53
C ASP A 128 -9.75 12.36 -11.14
N GLU A 129 -10.83 12.18 -11.89
CA GLU A 129 -11.24 10.89 -12.44
C GLU A 129 -10.27 10.38 -13.52
N ALA A 130 -9.70 11.27 -14.34
CA ALA A 130 -8.75 10.87 -15.38
C ALA A 130 -7.47 10.29 -14.76
N SER A 131 -6.95 10.92 -13.71
CA SER A 131 -5.81 10.43 -12.93
C SER A 131 -6.12 9.12 -12.21
N LEU A 132 -7.34 8.97 -11.66
CA LEU A 132 -7.76 7.72 -11.02
C LEU A 132 -7.80 6.56 -12.02
N ASN A 133 -8.43 6.79 -13.18
CA ASN A 133 -8.52 5.78 -14.24
C ASN A 133 -7.14 5.38 -14.76
N ALA A 134 -6.25 6.35 -15.00
CA ALA A 134 -4.89 6.08 -15.42
C ALA A 134 -4.11 5.25 -14.38
N LEU A 135 -4.23 5.58 -13.09
CA LEU A 135 -3.60 4.80 -12.01
C LEU A 135 -4.17 3.38 -11.93
N THR A 136 -5.49 3.22 -12.08
CA THR A 136 -6.15 1.92 -12.08
C THR A 136 -5.69 1.06 -13.25
N GLU A 137 -5.63 1.60 -14.46
CA GLU A 137 -5.13 0.90 -15.65
C GLU A 137 -3.65 0.50 -15.50
N GLU A 138 -2.79 1.41 -15.00
CA GLU A 138 -1.38 1.11 -14.69
C GLU A 138 -1.29 -0.06 -13.71
N THR A 139 -2.10 -0.03 -12.65
CA THR A 139 -2.08 -1.00 -11.56
C THR A 139 -2.58 -2.38 -12.04
N VAL A 140 -3.68 -2.42 -12.80
CA VAL A 140 -4.18 -3.66 -13.42
C VAL A 140 -3.13 -4.25 -14.34
N SER A 141 -2.52 -3.43 -15.23
CA SER A 141 -1.46 -3.89 -16.13
C SER A 141 -0.25 -4.44 -15.36
N PHE A 142 0.13 -3.78 -14.25
CA PHE A 142 1.19 -4.26 -13.37
C PHE A 142 0.86 -5.65 -12.82
N PHE A 143 -0.30 -5.85 -12.20
CA PHE A 143 -0.70 -7.13 -11.63
C PHE A 143 -0.83 -8.25 -12.69
N THR A 144 -1.37 -7.93 -13.88
CA THR A 144 -1.45 -8.87 -14.99
C THR A 144 -0.07 -9.34 -15.45
N LYS A 145 0.95 -8.46 -15.47
CA LYS A 145 2.34 -8.86 -15.81
C LYS A 145 2.93 -9.86 -14.82
N TYR A 146 2.48 -9.85 -13.56
CA TYR A 146 2.83 -10.85 -12.56
C TYR A 146 1.89 -12.07 -12.55
N GLY A 147 0.95 -12.15 -13.48
CA GLY A 147 0.06 -13.31 -13.66
C GLY A 147 -1.22 -13.28 -12.82
N PHE A 148 -1.62 -12.12 -12.28
CA PHE A 148 -2.86 -11.97 -11.53
C PHE A 148 -4.03 -11.55 -12.41
N GLU A 149 -5.21 -12.12 -12.13
CA GLU A 149 -6.49 -11.55 -12.54
C GLU A 149 -6.85 -10.43 -11.55
N SER A 150 -7.11 -9.22 -12.06
CA SER A 150 -7.43 -8.06 -11.24
C SER A 150 -8.89 -7.66 -11.42
N ARG A 151 -9.53 -7.24 -10.34
CA ARG A 151 -10.88 -6.68 -10.35
C ARG A 151 -10.86 -5.30 -9.70
N VAL A 152 -11.58 -4.37 -10.31
CA VAL A 152 -11.74 -3.01 -9.81
C VAL A 152 -13.09 -2.94 -9.10
N GLU A 153 -13.07 -2.52 -7.84
CA GLU A 153 -14.28 -2.24 -7.06
C GLU A 153 -14.36 -0.73 -6.84
N ASP A 154 -15.22 -0.05 -7.61
CA ASP A 154 -15.49 1.38 -7.40
C ASP A 154 -16.47 1.54 -6.24
N LYS A 155 -16.09 2.36 -5.25
CA LYS A 155 -16.97 2.68 -4.13
C LYS A 155 -17.43 4.13 -4.16
N TYR A 156 -16.60 5.08 -4.62
CA TYR A 156 -16.98 6.50 -4.75
C TYR A 156 -16.23 7.23 -5.88
N PRO A 157 -16.84 8.25 -6.52
CA PRO A 157 -16.18 9.05 -7.54
C PRO A 157 -15.04 9.89 -6.96
N ALA A 158 -14.04 10.21 -7.80
CA ALA A 158 -13.00 11.17 -7.46
C ALA A 158 -13.62 12.53 -7.12
N TRP A 159 -13.15 13.17 -6.05
CA TRP A 159 -13.60 14.49 -5.64
C TRP A 159 -12.43 15.47 -5.68
N LYS A 160 -12.56 16.48 -6.54
CA LYS A 160 -11.59 17.55 -6.68
C LYS A 160 -11.89 18.64 -5.63
N PRO A 161 -10.92 18.99 -4.76
CA PRO A 161 -11.11 20.11 -3.84
C PRO A 161 -11.23 21.41 -4.64
N ASP A 162 -12.21 22.23 -4.29
CA ASP A 162 -12.39 23.55 -4.86
C ASP A 162 -12.35 24.61 -3.75
N VAL A 163 -11.54 25.64 -3.94
CA VAL A 163 -11.41 26.75 -3.00
C VAL A 163 -12.42 27.81 -3.43
N THR A 164 -13.44 27.98 -2.60
CA THR A 164 -14.55 28.92 -2.80
C THR A 164 -14.66 29.86 -1.60
N ASP A 165 -15.36 30.98 -1.77
CA ASP A 165 -15.67 31.93 -0.68
C ASP A 165 -16.28 31.22 0.56
N PHE A 166 -17.05 30.15 0.35
CA PHE A 166 -17.58 29.34 1.44
C PHE A 166 -16.48 28.57 2.19
N THR A 167 -15.57 27.91 1.49
CA THR A 167 -14.46 27.18 2.14
C THR A 167 -13.50 28.11 2.86
N GLU A 168 -13.29 29.32 2.35
CA GLU A 168 -12.49 30.36 3.00
C GLU A 168 -13.17 30.86 4.28
N LEU A 169 -14.48 31.14 4.22
CA LEU A 169 -15.28 31.53 5.39
C LEU A 169 -15.23 30.47 6.49
N VAL A 170 -15.37 29.19 6.12
CA VAL A 170 -15.28 28.08 7.08
C VAL A 170 -13.87 28.00 7.68
N ASP A 171 -12.82 28.11 6.87
CA ASP A 171 -11.43 28.09 7.35
C ASP A 171 -11.13 29.25 8.31
N GLU A 172 -11.64 30.45 8.02
CA GLU A 172 -11.54 31.63 8.88
C GLU A 172 -12.23 31.39 10.23
N LYS A 173 -13.47 30.90 10.23
CA LYS A 173 -14.21 30.60 11.47
C LYS A 173 -13.57 29.50 12.30
N MET A 174 -12.99 28.49 11.65
CA MET A 174 -12.24 27.44 12.33
C MET A 174 -10.96 28.00 12.98
N LYS A 175 -10.25 28.91 12.32
CA LYS A 175 -9.10 29.61 12.90
C LYS A 175 -9.50 30.52 14.07
N GLU A 176 -10.62 31.22 13.99
CA GLU A 176 -11.14 32.07 15.08
C GLU A 176 -11.42 31.26 16.34
N VAL A 177 -12.07 30.10 16.21
CA VAL A 177 -12.47 29.26 17.36
C VAL A 177 -11.31 28.42 17.89
N PHE A 178 -10.50 27.84 17.01
CA PHE A 178 -9.51 26.81 17.38
C PHE A 178 -8.05 27.24 17.20
N GLY A 179 -7.79 28.46 16.74
CA GLY A 179 -6.46 29.04 16.53
C GLY A 179 -5.71 28.52 15.29
N LYS A 180 -6.15 27.39 14.71
CA LYS A 180 -5.59 26.82 13.48
C LYS A 180 -6.63 26.00 12.73
N SER A 181 -6.49 25.96 11.42
CA SER A 181 -7.30 25.13 10.53
C SER A 181 -6.42 24.65 9.36
N ARG A 182 -6.79 23.52 8.77
CA ARG A 182 -6.18 22.98 7.55
C ARG A 182 -7.28 22.34 6.71
N LEU A 183 -7.42 22.79 5.46
CA LEU A 183 -8.25 22.11 4.48
C LEU A 183 -7.62 20.76 4.15
N MET A 184 -8.42 19.70 4.28
CA MET A 184 -8.01 18.34 3.95
C MET A 184 -9.02 17.75 2.97
N ALA A 185 -8.52 17.17 1.89
CA ALA A 185 -9.32 16.39 0.98
C ALA A 185 -9.21 14.91 1.35
N MET A 186 -10.34 14.22 1.37
CA MET A 186 -10.38 12.76 1.46
C MET A 186 -11.06 12.23 0.20
N SER A 187 -10.28 11.75 -0.77
CA SER A 187 -10.81 10.89 -1.82
C SER A 187 -11.24 9.59 -1.16
N VAL A 188 -12.54 9.28 -1.12
CA VAL A 188 -13.04 8.03 -0.56
C VAL A 188 -12.80 6.92 -1.57
N VAL A 189 -12.25 5.79 -1.09
CA VAL A 189 -11.95 4.57 -1.89
C VAL A 189 -13.24 4.05 -2.45
#